data_AF-A0A8S2XF43-F1
#
_entry.id   AF-A0A8S2XF43-F1
#
_cell.length_a   1.000
_cell.length_b   1.000
_cell.length_c   1.000
_cell.angle_alpha   90.00
_cell.angle_beta   90.00
_cell.angle_gamma   90.00
#
_symmetry.space_group_name_H-M   'P 1'
#
loop_
_entity.id
_entity.type
_entity.pdbx_description
1 polymer ?
#
loop_
_entity_poly.entity_id
_entity_poly.type
_entity_poly.pdbx_seq_one_letter_code
_entity_poly.pdbx_strand_id
1 'polypeptide(L)'
;MLSPIHRQKAKSHSILALIYGKQQQYEKCNEYRMKALEMSKQLVMKGNNIFDIGEVFENIGELYREEKNWKKARKYYKRTLKYYKQDLHPSIARIRNVIEKLQKV
;
A
#
# COMPACT_ATOMS: atom_id res chain seq x y z
N MET A 1 -21.11 -3.51 -9.33
CA MET A 1 -20.23 -2.71 -8.44
C MET A 1 -19.44 -3.66 -7.55
N LEU A 2 -18.12 -3.52 -7.38
CA LEU A 2 -17.41 -4.23 -6.30
C LEU A 2 -17.80 -3.55 -4.98
N SER A 3 -18.46 -4.30 -4.10
CA SER A 3 -19.07 -3.79 -2.86
C SER A 3 -18.04 -3.22 -1.88
N PRO A 4 -18.43 -2.36 -0.92
CA PRO A 4 -17.58 -1.83 0.16
C PRO A 4 -16.74 -2.91 0.87
N ILE A 5 -17.26 -4.14 0.91
CA ILE A 5 -16.60 -5.33 1.46
C ILE A 5 -15.25 -5.60 0.77
N HIS A 6 -15.15 -5.40 -0.55
CA HIS A 6 -13.91 -5.64 -1.29
C HIS A 6 -12.82 -4.61 -0.97
N ARG A 7 -13.21 -3.36 -0.65
CA ARG A 7 -12.28 -2.32 -0.20
C ARG A 7 -11.74 -2.62 1.19
N GLN A 8 -12.64 -2.93 2.14
CA GLN A 8 -12.24 -3.31 3.49
C GLN A 8 -11.37 -4.56 3.50
N LYS A 9 -11.69 -5.55 2.66
CA LYS A 9 -10.90 -6.78 2.54
C LYS A 9 -9.47 -6.51 2.03
N ALA A 10 -9.31 -5.63 1.05
CA ALA A 10 -7.97 -5.23 0.57
C ALA A 10 -7.15 -4.55 1.67
N LYS A 11 -7.78 -3.64 2.43
CA LYS A 11 -7.16 -2.98 3.60
C LYS A 11 -6.74 -4.00 4.66
N SER A 12 -7.65 -4.89 5.07
CA SER A 12 -7.36 -5.93 6.05
C SER A 12 -6.22 -6.85 5.60
N HIS A 13 -6.18 -7.27 4.34
CA HIS A 13 -5.07 -8.06 3.81
C HIS A 13 -3.73 -7.29 3.86
N SER A 14 -3.71 -5.99 3.56
CA SER A 14 -2.49 -5.19 3.67
C SER A 14 -1.98 -5.06 5.12
N ILE A 15 -2.90 -4.96 6.09
CA ILE A 15 -2.57 -4.92 7.52
C ILE A 15 -2.06 -6.28 8.00
N LEU A 16 -2.71 -7.37 7.60
CA LEU A 16 -2.25 -8.73 7.90
C LEU A 16 -0.83 -8.96 7.38
N ALA A 17 -0.53 -8.49 6.16
CA ALA A 17 0.81 -8.58 5.61
C ALA A 17 1.85 -7.84 6.48
N LEU A 18 1.53 -6.63 6.98
CA LEU A 18 2.39 -5.90 7.93
C LEU A 18 2.58 -6.67 9.25
N ILE A 19 1.51 -7.23 9.81
CA ILE A 19 1.58 -8.01 11.05
C ILE A 19 2.49 -9.23 10.86
N TYR A 20 2.31 -9.99 9.78
CA TYR A 20 3.15 -11.16 9.49
C TYR A 20 4.60 -10.77 9.17
N GLY A 21 4.83 -9.64 8.50
CA GLY A 21 6.17 -9.09 8.26
C GLY A 21 6.91 -8.81 9.58
N LYS A 22 6.24 -8.16 10.53
CA LYS A 22 6.80 -7.90 11.88
C LYS A 22 7.07 -9.18 12.67
N GLN A 23 6.29 -10.23 12.45
CA GLN A 23 6.49 -11.55 13.04
C GLN A 23 7.51 -12.40 12.28
N GLN A 24 8.17 -11.86 11.24
CA GLN A 24 9.12 -12.58 10.38
C GLN A 24 8.52 -13.80 9.65
N GLN A 25 7.18 -13.89 9.57
CA GLN A 25 6.47 -14.92 8.82
C GLN A 25 6.36 -14.49 7.34
N TYR A 26 7.48 -14.51 6.64
CA TYR A 26 7.61 -13.96 5.28
C TYR A 26 6.67 -14.60 4.24
N GLU A 27 6.39 -15.90 4.37
CA GLU A 27 5.50 -16.61 3.44
C GLU A 27 4.06 -16.07 3.53
N LYS A 28 3.50 -15.98 4.74
CA LYS A 28 2.18 -15.38 4.98
C LYS A 28 2.17 -13.89 4.63
N CYS A 29 3.23 -13.15 4.97
CA CYS A 29 3.37 -11.76 4.57
C CYS A 29 3.22 -11.61 3.05
N ASN A 30 3.93 -12.43 2.28
CA ASN A 30 3.88 -12.43 0.82
C ASN A 30 2.49 -12.79 0.28
N GLU A 31 1.87 -13.83 0.83
CA GLU A 31 0.53 -14.26 0.45
C GLU A 31 -0.49 -13.13 0.62
N TYR A 32 -0.55 -12.52 1.80
CA TYR A 32 -1.48 -11.44 2.08
C TYR A 32 -1.17 -10.15 1.31
N ARG A 33 0.12 -9.86 1.09
CA ARG A 33 0.56 -8.75 0.23
C ARG A 33 0.05 -8.93 -1.20
N MET A 34 0.14 -10.14 -1.75
CA MET A 34 -0.35 -10.44 -3.11
C MET A 34 -1.88 -10.35 -3.20
N LYS A 35 -2.61 -10.88 -2.21
CA LYS A 35 -4.08 -10.73 -2.14
C LYS A 35 -4.52 -9.27 -2.08
N ALA A 36 -3.84 -8.43 -1.28
CA ALA A 36 -4.11 -7.00 -1.20
C ALA A 36 -3.85 -6.29 -2.54
N LEU A 37 -2.76 -6.63 -3.23
CA LEU A 37 -2.43 -6.09 -4.55
C LEU A 37 -3.44 -6.45 -5.62
N GLU A 38 -3.89 -7.71 -5.65
CA GLU A 38 -4.85 -8.19 -6.63
C GLU A 38 -6.20 -7.49 -6.47
N MET A 39 -6.72 -7.43 -5.24
CA MET A 39 -7.96 -6.69 -4.95
C MET A 39 -7.84 -5.21 -5.28
N SER A 40 -6.70 -4.59 -4.94
CA SER A 40 -6.46 -3.18 -5.27
C SER A 40 -6.47 -2.94 -6.78
N LYS A 41 -5.87 -3.84 -7.59
CA LYS A 41 -5.94 -3.76 -9.06
C LYS A 41 -7.38 -3.85 -9.57
N GLN A 42 -8.16 -4.80 -9.05
CA GLN A 42 -9.56 -4.94 -9.42
C GLN A 42 -10.39 -3.69 -9.06
N LEU A 43 -10.12 -3.08 -7.91
CA LEU A 43 -10.77 -1.84 -7.48
C LEU A 43 -10.41 -0.66 -8.38
N VAL A 44 -9.13 -0.52 -8.77
CA VAL A 44 -8.68 0.51 -9.72
C VAL A 44 -9.36 0.34 -11.08
N MET A 45 -9.45 -0.88 -11.61
CA MET A 45 -10.07 -1.15 -12.92
C MET A 45 -11.56 -0.79 -12.96
N LYS A 46 -12.26 -0.86 -11.82
CA LYS A 46 -13.70 -0.54 -11.73
C LYS A 46 -13.99 0.91 -11.31
N GLY A 47 -12.97 1.77 -11.21
CA GLY A 47 -13.15 3.18 -10.85
C GLY A 47 -13.66 3.41 -9.41
N ASN A 48 -13.45 2.45 -8.51
CA ASN A 48 -13.91 2.56 -7.13
C ASN A 48 -13.05 3.53 -6.30
N ASN A 49 -13.66 4.08 -5.22
CA ASN A 49 -13.12 5.13 -4.36
C ASN A 49 -11.60 5.02 -4.15
N ILE A 50 -10.93 6.08 -4.58
CA ILE A 50 -9.48 6.20 -4.79
C ILE A 50 -8.75 6.26 -3.44
N PHE A 51 -9.43 6.69 -2.38
CA PHE A 51 -8.86 6.85 -1.03
C PHE A 51 -8.40 5.54 -0.39
N ASP A 52 -9.28 4.52 -0.34
CA ASP A 52 -9.01 3.23 0.30
C ASP A 52 -7.83 2.49 -0.36
N ILE A 53 -7.57 2.80 -1.64
CA ILE A 53 -6.49 2.21 -2.43
C ILE A 53 -5.13 2.85 -2.08
N GLY A 54 -5.14 4.13 -1.70
CA GLY A 54 -3.94 4.85 -1.25
C GLY A 54 -3.31 4.20 -0.02
N GLU A 55 -4.13 3.90 1.00
CA GLU A 55 -3.68 3.25 2.24
C GLU A 55 -3.10 1.86 1.98
N VAL A 56 -3.72 1.08 1.09
CA VAL A 56 -3.21 -0.26 0.74
C VAL A 56 -1.83 -0.15 0.10
N PHE A 57 -1.63 0.79 -0.84
CA PHE A 57 -0.32 1.01 -1.44
C PHE A 57 0.71 1.57 -0.46
N GLU A 58 0.28 2.33 0.54
CA GLU A 58 1.14 2.85 1.60
C GLU A 58 1.71 1.71 2.44
N ASN A 59 0.85 0.80 2.88
CA ASN A 59 1.22 -0.39 3.64
C ASN A 59 2.14 -1.33 2.85
N ILE A 60 1.89 -1.49 1.55
CA ILE A 60 2.76 -2.28 0.68
C ILE A 60 4.13 -1.60 0.48
N GLY A 61 4.16 -0.27 0.36
CA GLY A 61 5.40 0.50 0.32
C GLY A 61 6.22 0.34 1.59
N GLU A 62 5.55 0.32 2.75
CA GLU A 62 6.14 0.06 4.05
C GLU A 62 6.77 -1.33 4.15
N LEU A 63 6.05 -2.37 3.72
CA LEU A 63 6.59 -3.74 3.67
C LEU A 63 7.88 -3.82 2.85
N TYR A 64 7.91 -3.20 1.67
CA TYR A 64 9.14 -3.17 0.87
C TYR A 64 10.25 -2.36 1.51
N ARG A 65 9.93 -1.37 2.34
CA ARG A 65 10.91 -0.59 3.10
C ARG A 65 11.53 -1.44 4.21
N GLU A 66 10.72 -2.22 4.92
CA GLU A 66 11.19 -3.19 5.92
C GLU A 66 12.09 -4.26 5.29
N GLU A 67 11.77 -4.72 4.08
CA GLU A 67 12.60 -5.63 3.28
C GLU A 67 13.86 -4.98 2.66
N LYS A 68 14.13 -3.69 2.94
CA LYS A 68 15.21 -2.90 2.32
C LYS A 68 15.13 -2.83 0.78
N ASN A 69 13.98 -3.13 0.20
CA ASN A 69 13.72 -3.01 -1.23
C ASN A 69 13.28 -1.59 -1.59
N TRP A 70 14.22 -0.65 -1.50
CA TRP A 70 13.98 0.78 -1.66
C TRP A 70 13.33 1.15 -3.00
N LYS A 71 13.71 0.45 -4.08
CA LYS A 71 13.15 0.67 -5.42
C LYS A 71 11.66 0.35 -5.48
N LYS A 72 11.23 -0.79 -4.92
CA LYS A 72 9.80 -1.16 -4.87
C LYS A 72 9.05 -0.29 -3.87
N ALA A 73 9.62 -0.01 -2.70
CA ALA A 73 9.02 0.89 -1.69
C ALA A 73 8.69 2.26 -2.30
N ARG A 74 9.67 2.88 -2.97
CA ARG A 74 9.50 4.18 -3.65
C ARG A 74 8.40 4.14 -4.73
N LYS A 75 8.32 3.05 -5.50
CA LYS A 75 7.28 2.86 -6.53
C LYS A 75 5.88 2.86 -5.92
N TYR A 76 5.69 2.16 -4.80
CA TYR A 76 4.38 2.08 -4.14
C TYR A 76 4.01 3.36 -3.40
N TYR A 77 4.95 4.02 -2.73
CA TYR A 77 4.70 5.34 -2.14
C TYR A 77 4.32 6.41 -3.19
N LYS A 78 4.96 6.40 -4.36
CA LYS A 78 4.55 7.26 -5.49
C LYS A 78 3.14 6.94 -5.97
N ARG A 79 2.74 5.67 -5.99
CA ARG A 79 1.36 5.28 -6.29
C ARG A 79 0.41 5.84 -5.23
N THR A 80 0.70 5.67 -3.94
CA THR A 80 -0.10 6.26 -2.85
C THR A 80 -0.33 7.76 -3.06
N LEU A 81 0.71 8.53 -3.38
CA LEU A 81 0.57 9.96 -3.66
C LEU A 81 -0.34 10.29 -4.86
N LYS A 82 -0.44 9.41 -5.85
CA LYS A 82 -1.36 9.59 -6.98
C LYS A 82 -2.83 9.45 -6.54
N TYR A 83 -3.09 8.56 -5.58
CA TYR A 83 -4.44 8.35 -5.02
C TYR A 83 -4.80 9.39 -3.96
N TYR A 84 -3.85 9.79 -3.12
CA TYR A 84 -4.07 10.88 -2.17
C TYR A 84 -4.06 12.26 -2.81
N LYS A 85 -3.54 12.46 -4.03
CA LYS A 85 -3.53 13.81 -4.66
C LYS A 85 -4.91 14.44 -4.86
N GLN A 86 -5.99 13.65 -4.80
CA GLN A 86 -7.36 14.14 -4.91
C GLN A 86 -7.93 14.69 -3.59
N ASP A 87 -7.30 14.42 -2.44
CA ASP A 87 -7.72 14.90 -1.12
C ASP A 87 -6.51 15.35 -0.28
N LEU A 88 -6.66 16.38 0.55
CA LEU A 88 -5.57 16.87 1.39
C LEU A 88 -5.29 15.91 2.58
N HIS A 89 -4.77 14.71 2.30
CA HIS A 89 -4.59 13.67 3.31
C HIS A 89 -3.31 13.90 4.15
N PRO A 90 -3.38 13.83 5.50
CA PRO A 90 -2.24 14.10 6.38
C PRO A 90 -1.02 13.20 6.12
N SER A 91 -1.21 11.98 5.59
CA SER A 91 -0.09 11.09 5.25
C SER A 91 0.75 11.56 4.06
N ILE A 92 0.29 12.52 3.23
CA ILE A 92 1.03 13.01 2.06
C ILE A 92 2.41 13.56 2.45
N ALA A 93 2.46 14.40 3.49
CA ALA A 93 3.72 15.01 3.94
C ALA A 93 4.71 13.93 4.41
N ARG A 94 4.23 12.96 5.20
CA ARG A 94 5.02 11.82 5.65
C ARG A 94 5.58 11.01 4.48
N ILE A 95 4.73 10.69 3.50
CA ILE A 95 5.13 9.88 2.33
C ILE A 95 6.15 10.61 1.47
N ARG A 96 6.00 11.92 1.26
CA ARG A 96 7.01 12.73 0.53
C ARG A 96 8.36 12.68 1.22
N ASN A 97 8.39 12.89 2.55
CA ASN A 97 9.62 12.79 3.33
C ASN A 97 10.27 11.41 3.22
N VAL A 98 9.47 10.33 3.22
CA VAL A 98 9.98 8.97 3.02
C VAL A 98 10.57 8.80 1.62
N ILE A 99 9.90 9.28 0.57
CA ILE A 99 10.42 9.20 -0.81
C ILE A 99 11.74 9.97 -0.94
N GLU A 100 11.85 11.17 -0.36
CA GLU A 100 13.06 11.99 -0.40
C GLU A 100 14.24 11.32 0.31
N LYS A 101 14.00 10.74 1.50
CA LYS A 101 15.01 9.93 2.20
C LYS A 101 15.46 8.76 1.35
N LEU A 102 14.51 8.06 0.72
CA LEU A 102 14.81 6.94 -0.17
C LEU A 102 15.53 7.36 -1.44
N GLN A 103 15.53 8.64 -1.87
CA GLN A 103 16.30 9.13 -3.02
C GLN A 103 17.79 9.30 -2.73
N LYS A 104 18.17 9.41 -1.44
CA LYS A 104 19.55 9.61 -0.99
C LYS A 104 20.29 8.29 -0.68
N VAL A 105 19.64 7.15 -0.95
CA VAL A 105 20.16 5.77 -0.79
C VAL A 105 20.27 5.14 -2.18
#